data_AF-A0A957TLI5-F1
#
_entry.id   AF-A0A957TLI5-F1
#
_cell.length_a   1.000
_cell.length_b   1.000
_cell.length_c   1.000
_cell.angle_alpha   90.00
_cell.angle_beta   90.00
_cell.angle_gamma   90.00
#
_symmetry.space_group_name_H-M   'P 1'
#
loop_
_entity.id
_entity.type
_entity.pdbx_description
1 polymer ?
#
loop_
_entity_poly.entity_id
_entity_poly.type
_entity_poly.pdbx_seq_one_letter_code
_entity_poly.pdbx_strand_id
1 'polypeptide(L)'
;VFGIFLFRQFFVAFPREVEEAAIIDGCSLSRVFWTILLPNAKPVMGTMALFAFLWTWNDFLWPLLVIKVDSLNTLQLGLSSFNQETGTRWAELMAGSVMVTIPVILLYLFLQRFLNQGIATTGLKG
;
A
#
# COMPACT_ATOMS: atom_id res chain seq x y z
N VAL A 1 -0.52 -3.12 -11.90
CA VAL A 1 -0.14 -2.02 -12.83
C VAL A 1 0.24 -0.74 -12.08
N PHE A 2 -0.61 -0.22 -11.18
CA PHE A 2 -0.35 1.04 -10.45
C PHE A 2 1.00 1.09 -9.71
N GLY A 3 1.40 0.02 -9.02
CA GLY A 3 2.69 -0.01 -8.32
C GLY A 3 3.88 0.24 -9.24
N ILE A 4 3.93 -0.40 -10.40
CA ILE A 4 5.01 -0.21 -11.38
C ILE A 4 5.07 1.25 -11.83
N PHE A 5 3.92 1.87 -12.08
CA PHE A 5 3.85 3.29 -12.44
C PHE A 5 4.40 4.19 -11.33
N LEU A 6 3.98 3.96 -10.07
CA LEU A 6 4.40 4.74 -8.91
C LEU A 6 5.92 4.64 -8.67
N PHE A 7 6.48 3.43 -8.72
CA PHE A 7 7.93 3.22 -8.60
C PHE A 7 8.70 3.82 -9.77
N ARG A 8 8.20 3.69 -11.00
CA ARG A 8 8.81 4.33 -12.18
C ARG A 8 8.87 5.84 -12.00
N GLN A 9 7.77 6.46 -11.56
CA GLN A 9 7.71 7.90 -11.35
C GLN A 9 8.73 8.37 -10.30
N PHE A 10 8.93 7.60 -9.24
CA PHE A 10 9.96 7.85 -8.25
C PHE A 10 11.37 7.78 -8.83
N PHE A 11 11.71 6.69 -9.51
CA PHE A 11 13.06 6.52 -10.06
C PHE A 11 13.39 7.51 -11.19
N VAL A 12 12.40 7.94 -11.97
CA VAL A 12 12.60 8.99 -12.99
C VAL A 12 12.86 10.36 -12.35
N ALA A 13 12.27 10.63 -11.18
CA ALA A 13 12.48 11.87 -10.43
C ALA A 13 13.75 11.85 -9.56
N PHE A 14 14.35 10.68 -9.34
CA PHE A 14 15.57 10.54 -8.56
C PHE A 14 16.76 11.18 -9.30
N PRO A 15 17.64 11.97 -8.62
CA PRO A 15 18.72 12.66 -9.30
C PRO A 15 19.74 11.67 -9.90
N ARG A 16 19.91 11.74 -11.22
CA ARG A 16 20.87 10.88 -11.95
C ARG A 16 22.32 11.10 -11.54
N GLU A 17 22.65 12.32 -11.12
CA GLU A 17 24.01 12.69 -10.66
C GLU A 17 24.47 11.81 -9.48
N VAL A 18 23.57 11.36 -8.60
CA VAL A 18 23.90 10.47 -7.48
C VAL A 18 24.26 9.07 -7.98
N GLU A 19 23.58 8.58 -9.00
CA GLU A 19 23.88 7.29 -9.64
C GLU A 19 25.20 7.36 -10.40
N GLU A 20 25.42 8.42 -11.17
CA GLU A 20 26.66 8.64 -11.93
C GLU A 20 27.88 8.77 -11.01
N ALA A 21 27.77 9.51 -9.91
CA ALA A 21 28.84 9.61 -8.91
C ALA A 21 29.19 8.24 -8.31
N ALA A 22 28.20 7.43 -7.95
CA ALA A 22 28.44 6.11 -7.38
C ALA A 22 29.12 5.15 -8.38
N ILE A 23 28.82 5.28 -9.67
CA ILE A 23 29.47 4.51 -10.74
C ILE A 23 30.93 4.97 -10.92
N ILE A 24 31.19 6.28 -10.86
CA ILE A 24 32.55 6.84 -10.89
C ILE A 24 33.38 6.35 -9.69
N ASP A 25 32.76 6.21 -8.52
CA ASP A 25 33.36 5.62 -7.31
C ASP A 25 33.59 4.09 -7.41
N GLY A 26 33.29 3.49 -8.56
CA GLY A 26 33.53 2.06 -8.83
C GLY A 26 32.43 1.12 -8.32
N CYS A 27 31.25 1.63 -7.95
CA CYS A 27 30.13 0.75 -7.62
C CYS A 27 29.56 0.06 -8.86
N SER A 28 29.28 -1.25 -8.75
CA SER A 28 28.51 -1.96 -9.76
C SER A 28 27.05 -1.50 -9.75
N LEU A 29 26.37 -1.60 -10.89
CA LEU A 29 24.96 -1.18 -11.02
C LEU A 29 24.04 -1.87 -9.99
N SER A 30 24.28 -3.15 -9.72
CA SER A 30 23.55 -3.90 -8.70
C SER A 30 23.78 -3.32 -7.29
N ARG A 31 25.01 -2.93 -6.96
CA ARG A 31 25.32 -2.28 -5.67
C ARG A 31 24.63 -0.93 -5.56
N VAL A 32 24.64 -0.12 -6.62
CA VAL A 32 23.92 1.16 -6.67
C VAL A 32 22.42 0.95 -6.41
N PHE A 33 21.82 -0.04 -7.07
CA PHE A 33 20.41 -0.35 -6.86
C PHE A 33 20.08 -0.70 -5.40
N TRP A 34 20.77 -1.69 -4.83
CA TRP A 34 20.45 -2.20 -3.48
C TRP A 34 20.86 -1.25 -2.36
N THR A 35 21.91 -0.44 -2.56
CA THR A 35 22.51 0.38 -1.49
C THR A 35 22.03 1.84 -1.55
N ILE A 36 21.70 2.35 -2.74
CA ILE A 36 21.36 3.76 -2.95
C ILE A 36 19.89 3.89 -3.36
N LEU A 37 19.49 3.31 -4.49
CA LEU A 37 18.15 3.52 -5.05
C LEU A 37 17.05 2.92 -4.14
N LEU A 38 17.22 1.67 -3.72
CA LEU A 38 16.18 0.96 -2.95
C LEU A 38 15.94 1.56 -1.55
N PRO A 39 16.96 1.92 -0.75
CA PRO A 39 16.73 2.54 0.55
C PRO A 39 16.09 3.93 0.45
N ASN A 40 16.38 4.68 -0.61
CA ASN A 40 15.73 5.96 -0.88
C ASN A 40 14.30 5.80 -1.36
N ALA A 41 13.93 4.65 -1.93
CA ALA A 41 12.55 4.34 -2.33
C ALA A 41 11.62 3.97 -1.16
N LYS A 42 12.11 3.89 0.09
CA LYS A 42 11.29 3.57 1.29
C LYS A 42 10.00 4.40 1.41
N PRO A 43 9.98 5.72 1.16
CA PRO A 43 8.75 6.52 1.19
C PRO A 43 7.69 5.98 0.23
N VAL A 44 8.09 5.71 -1.01
CA VAL A 44 7.24 5.21 -2.09
C VAL A 44 6.82 3.76 -1.86
N MET A 45 7.69 2.93 -1.28
CA MET A 45 7.34 1.59 -0.82
C MET A 45 6.25 1.63 0.26
N GLY A 46 6.35 2.55 1.22
CA GLY A 46 5.32 2.75 2.26
C GLY A 46 3.97 3.14 1.66
N THR A 47 3.97 4.08 0.72
CA THR A 47 2.76 4.47 -0.04
C THR A 47 2.15 3.29 -0.78
N MET A 48 2.96 2.53 -1.50
CA MET A 48 2.49 1.38 -2.26
C MET A 48 1.96 0.28 -1.34
N ALA A 49 2.62 0.02 -0.21
CA ALA A 49 2.19 -0.97 0.76
C ALA A 49 0.81 -0.64 1.34
N LEU A 50 0.56 0.64 1.66
CA LEU A 50 -0.75 1.10 2.12
C LEU A 50 -1.82 0.87 1.05
N PHE A 51 -1.57 1.28 -0.21
CA PHE A 51 -2.54 1.09 -1.28
C PHE A 51 -2.79 -0.37 -1.61
N ALA A 52 -1.75 -1.21 -1.60
CA ALA A 52 -1.88 -2.65 -1.81
C ALA A 52 -2.71 -3.29 -0.69
N PHE A 53 -2.44 -2.91 0.56
CA PHE A 53 -3.23 -3.38 1.70
C PHE A 53 -4.69 -2.94 1.57
N LEU A 54 -4.96 -1.67 1.29
CA LEU A 54 -6.32 -1.18 1.10
C LEU A 54 -7.06 -1.93 -0.02
N TRP A 55 -6.37 -2.19 -1.13
CA TRP A 55 -6.98 -2.89 -2.26
C TRP A 55 -7.34 -4.34 -1.90
N THR A 56 -6.41 -5.10 -1.33
CA THR A 56 -6.67 -6.49 -0.95
C THR A 56 -7.59 -6.60 0.27
N TRP A 57 -7.50 -5.67 1.23
CA TRP A 57 -8.38 -5.63 2.39
C TRP A 57 -9.80 -5.28 1.99
N ASN A 58 -10.04 -4.40 1.03
CA ASN A 58 -11.41 -4.09 0.59
C ASN A 58 -11.93 -5.05 -0.50
N ASP A 59 -11.15 -6.05 -0.88
CA ASP A 59 -11.57 -6.98 -1.93
C ASP A 59 -12.72 -7.86 -1.46
N PHE A 60 -13.76 -7.92 -2.29
CA PHE A 60 -15.01 -8.59 -1.99
C PHE A 60 -15.37 -9.61 -3.06
N LEU A 61 -15.34 -9.21 -4.32
CA LEU A 61 -15.79 -10.03 -5.44
C LEU A 61 -14.92 -11.27 -5.63
N TRP A 62 -13.60 -11.14 -5.57
CA TRP A 62 -12.72 -12.28 -5.77
C TRP A 62 -12.85 -13.33 -4.65
N PRO A 63 -12.81 -12.95 -3.35
CA PRO A 63 -13.13 -13.87 -2.26
C PRO A 63 -14.50 -14.53 -2.40
N LEU A 64 -15.54 -13.77 -2.76
CA LEU A 64 -16.91 -14.28 -2.93
C LEU A 64 -16.98 -15.41 -3.96
N LEU A 65 -16.21 -15.30 -5.05
CA LEU A 65 -16.23 -16.26 -6.14
C LEU A 65 -15.40 -17.51 -5.87
N VAL A 66 -14.31 -17.39 -5.09
CA VAL A 66 -13.32 -18.46 -4.93
C VAL A 66 -13.48 -19.24 -3.62
N ILE A 67 -13.93 -18.59 -2.55
CA ILE A 67 -14.09 -19.23 -1.25
C ILE A 67 -15.36 -20.08 -1.25
N LYS A 68 -15.21 -21.35 -0.86
CA LYS A 68 -16.32 -22.32 -0.76
C LYS A 68 -16.58 -22.81 0.67
N VAL A 69 -15.73 -22.43 1.62
CA VAL A 69 -15.79 -22.89 3.01
C VAL A 69 -15.88 -21.67 3.92
N ASP A 70 -16.90 -21.63 4.76
CA ASP A 70 -17.20 -20.47 5.59
C ASP A 70 -16.08 -20.06 6.55
N SER A 71 -15.26 -21.03 7.00
CA SER A 71 -14.12 -20.76 7.88
C SER A 71 -13.01 -19.92 7.22
N LEU A 72 -13.05 -19.75 5.91
CA LEU A 72 -12.09 -18.94 5.15
C LEU A 72 -12.68 -17.58 4.73
N ASN A 73 -13.91 -17.27 5.11
CA ASN A 73 -14.55 -16.01 4.74
C ASN A 73 -13.74 -14.82 5.24
N THR A 74 -13.51 -13.87 4.34
CA THR A 74 -12.91 -12.59 4.70
C THR A 74 -13.89 -11.76 5.53
N LEU A 75 -13.39 -10.78 6.27
CA LEU A 75 -14.25 -9.89 7.08
C LEU A 75 -15.28 -9.17 6.21
N GLN A 76 -14.93 -8.89 4.97
CA GLN A 76 -15.73 -8.20 3.95
C GLN A 76 -16.92 -9.08 3.52
N LEU A 77 -16.68 -10.37 3.29
CA LEU A 77 -17.75 -11.36 3.07
C LEU A 77 -18.62 -11.54 4.32
N GLY A 78 -17.99 -11.62 5.49
CA GLY A 78 -18.67 -11.71 6.78
C GLY A 78 -19.64 -10.55 7.01
N LEU A 79 -19.24 -9.31 6.68
CA LEU A 79 -20.09 -8.13 6.77
C LEU A 79 -21.33 -8.23 5.86
N SER A 80 -21.16 -8.76 4.64
CA SER A 80 -22.28 -8.93 3.72
C SER A 80 -23.36 -9.89 4.26
N SER A 81 -23.00 -10.83 5.15
CA SER A 81 -23.97 -11.73 5.78
C SER A 81 -24.96 -11.03 6.72
N PHE A 82 -24.69 -9.78 7.12
CA PHE A 82 -25.62 -8.96 7.89
C PHE A 82 -26.64 -8.24 7.01
N ASN A 83 -26.45 -8.23 5.70
CA ASN A 83 -27.37 -7.66 4.73
C ASN A 83 -28.08 -8.78 3.94
N GLN A 84 -29.17 -9.31 4.50
CA GLN A 84 -29.93 -10.43 3.93
C GLN A 84 -31.24 -9.95 3.31
N GLU A 85 -31.82 -10.74 2.40
CA GLU A 85 -33.12 -10.45 1.78
C GLU A 85 -34.26 -10.31 2.80
N THR A 86 -34.18 -11.04 3.90
CA THR A 86 -35.17 -11.00 5.01
C THR A 86 -35.07 -9.74 5.87
N GLY A 87 -34.04 -8.91 5.67
CA GLY A 87 -33.82 -7.68 6.39
C GLY A 87 -32.35 -7.45 6.75
N THR A 88 -31.95 -6.18 6.78
CA THR A 88 -30.60 -5.77 7.15
C THR A 88 -30.47 -5.60 8.66
N ARG A 89 -29.48 -6.29 9.24
CA ARG A 89 -29.07 -6.15 10.65
C ARG A 89 -28.12 -4.96 10.81
N TRP A 90 -28.69 -3.76 10.86
CA TRP A 90 -27.95 -2.51 10.82
C TRP A 90 -26.97 -2.32 11.99
N ALA A 91 -27.35 -2.72 13.20
CA ALA A 91 -26.50 -2.55 14.37
C ALA A 91 -25.21 -3.39 14.25
N GLU A 92 -25.35 -4.65 13.85
CA GLU A 92 -24.27 -5.59 13.63
C GLU A 92 -23.40 -5.21 12.43
N LEU A 93 -24.02 -4.78 11.33
CA LEU A 93 -23.32 -4.30 10.14
C LEU A 93 -22.45 -3.09 10.46
N MET A 94 -22.99 -2.10 11.18
CA MET A 94 -22.25 -0.89 11.55
C MET A 94 -21.14 -1.19 12.55
N ALA A 95 -21.41 -2.00 13.59
CA ALA A 95 -20.40 -2.40 14.55
C ALA A 95 -19.25 -3.18 13.89
N GLY A 96 -19.59 -4.12 12.99
CA GLY A 96 -18.61 -4.85 12.19
C GLY A 96 -17.80 -3.92 11.29
N SER A 97 -18.44 -2.97 10.61
CA SER A 97 -17.74 -2.02 9.72
C SER A 97 -16.72 -1.17 10.47
N VAL A 98 -17.04 -0.73 11.70
CA VAL A 98 -16.08 -0.04 12.57
C VAL A 98 -14.89 -0.94 12.88
N MET A 99 -15.13 -2.19 13.29
CA MET A 99 -14.05 -3.15 13.59
C MET A 99 -13.14 -3.41 12.38
N VAL A 100 -13.71 -3.56 11.18
CA VAL A 100 -12.96 -3.78 9.93
C VAL A 100 -12.14 -2.56 9.52
N THR A 101 -12.55 -1.36 9.95
CA THR A 101 -11.83 -0.11 9.66
C THR A 101 -10.64 0.11 10.59
N ILE A 102 -10.67 -0.41 11.82
CA ILE A 102 -9.58 -0.21 12.81
C ILE A 102 -8.19 -0.62 12.28
N PRO A 103 -8.00 -1.82 11.69
CA PRO A 103 -6.69 -2.23 11.16
C PRO A 103 -6.17 -1.30 10.07
N VAL A 104 -7.08 -0.77 9.24
CA VAL A 104 -6.73 0.18 8.18
C VAL A 104 -6.18 1.48 8.76
N ILE A 105 -6.85 2.01 9.79
CA ILE A 105 -6.42 3.23 10.48
C ILE A 105 -5.06 3.00 11.16
N LEU A 106 -4.87 1.88 11.85
CA LEU A 106 -3.60 1.56 12.51
C LEU A 106 -2.45 1.45 11.51
N LEU A 107 -2.68 0.79 10.37
CA LEU A 107 -1.68 0.69 9.31
C LEU A 107 -1.36 2.06 8.72
N TYR A 108 -2.37 2.89 8.46
CA TYR A 108 -2.17 4.26 7.99
C TYR A 108 -1.32 5.07 8.97
N LEU A 109 -1.64 5.05 10.27
CA LEU A 109 -0.88 5.77 11.29
C LEU A 109 0.58 5.30 11.39
N PHE A 110 0.85 4.03 11.11
CA PHE A 110 2.22 3.50 11.05
C PHE A 110 2.96 3.94 9.78
N LEU A 111 2.27 3.98 8.64
CA LEU A 111 2.87 4.27 7.33
C LEU A 111 2.86 5.77 6.96
N GLN A 112 2.09 6.62 7.64
CA GLN A 112 1.94 8.05 7.31
C GLN A 112 3.27 8.82 7.27
N ARG A 113 4.26 8.39 8.07
CA ARG A 113 5.60 9.00 8.06
C ARG A 113 6.30 8.86 6.71
N PHE A 114 6.05 7.77 5.98
CA PHE A 114 6.61 7.50 4.67
C PHE A 114 5.88 8.33 3.59
N LEU A 115 4.57 8.56 3.75
CA LEU A 115 3.79 9.42 2.85
C LEU A 115 4.30 10.88 2.88
N ASN A 116 4.57 11.41 4.07
CA ASN A 116 4.99 12.81 4.24
C ASN A 116 6.41 13.08 3.73
N GLN A 117 7.32 12.10 3.82
CA GLN A 117 8.69 12.23 3.33
C GLN A 117 8.77 12.23 1.79
N GLY A 118 7.90 11.48 1.11
CA GLY A 118 7.87 11.43 -0.36
C GLY A 118 7.51 12.78 -1.00
N ILE A 119 6.67 13.59 -0.34
CA ILE A 119 6.25 14.91 -0.82
C ILE A 119 7.36 15.95 -0.58
N ALA A 120 8.08 15.88 0.54
CA ALA A 120 9.10 16.87 0.92
C ALA A 120 10.29 16.92 -0.07
N THR A 121 10.69 15.78 -0.67
CA THR A 121 11.78 15.75 -1.67
C THR A 121 11.46 16.50 -2.97
N THR A 122 10.18 16.79 -3.24
CA THR A 122 9.78 17.60 -4.41
C THR A 122 9.94 19.11 -4.16
N GLY A 123 10.13 19.54 -2.90
CA GLY A 123 10.31 20.94 -2.50
C GLY A 123 11.77 21.42 -2.47
N LEU A 124 12.76 20.55 -2.73
CA LEU A 124 14.18 20.91 -2.81
C LEU A 124 14.61 21.43 -4.19
N LYS A 125 13.66 21.73 -5.09
CA LYS A 125 13.91 22.58 -6.26
C LYS A 125 13.92 24.05 -5.81
N GLY A 126 15.00 24.43 -5.13
CA GLY A 126 15.48 25.79 -4.99
C GLY A 126 16.80 25.91 -5.73
#